data_AF-A0AAW4YCR2-F1
#
_entry.id   AF-A0AAW4YCR2-F1
#
_cell.length_a   1.000
_cell.length_b   1.000
_cell.length_c   1.000
_cell.angle_alpha   90.00
_cell.angle_beta   90.00
_cell.angle_gamma   90.00
#
_symmetry.space_group_name_H-M   'P 1'
#
loop_
_entity.id
_entity.type
_entity.pdbx_description
1 polymer ?
#
loop_
_entity_poly.entity_id
_entity_poly.type
_entity_poly.pdbx_seq_one_letter_code
_entity_poly.pdbx_strand_id
1 'polypeptide(L)'
;NANIEAFKTVSKAVGKEKEGEKRLEKHDKILAEIRKKIEQSTLKSAFAFGISRAGMFINNEDTFMGQFLIKMGIQPEVTKDKTVHVGERKGGPYIYLNNEELANINPKVMILATNGKTDKNRTKFIDPAVWKSLKAVKDNKVYDVDRNKWLQSRGIIASESMAEDLEKIAEKAK
;
A
#
# COMPACT_ATOMS: atom_id res chain seq x y z
N ASN A 1 -7.52 6.48 13.48
CA ASN A 1 -7.00 6.95 12.16
C ASN A 1 -6.56 8.40 12.32
N ALA A 2 -5.28 8.66 12.61
CA ALA A 2 -4.78 9.97 13.04
C ALA A 2 -4.96 11.09 12.00
N ASN A 3 -4.92 10.77 10.70
CA ASN A 3 -5.06 11.78 9.63
C ASN A 3 -6.49 12.31 9.50
N ILE A 4 -7.49 11.45 9.71
CA ILE A 4 -8.91 11.85 9.70
C ILE A 4 -9.20 12.76 10.90
N GLU A 5 -8.64 12.44 12.07
CA GLU A 5 -8.78 13.30 13.25
C GLU A 5 -8.08 14.65 13.04
N ALA A 6 -6.87 14.67 12.47
CA ALA A 6 -6.19 15.91 12.11
C ALA A 6 -7.01 16.77 11.13
N PHE A 7 -7.64 16.16 10.11
CA PHE A 7 -8.53 16.88 9.20
C PHE A 7 -9.71 17.51 9.93
N LYS A 8 -10.38 16.77 10.84
CA LYS A 8 -11.47 17.32 11.66
C LYS A 8 -11.01 18.48 12.52
N THR A 9 -9.84 18.36 13.18
CA THR A 9 -9.25 19.44 13.98
C THR A 9 -9.01 20.69 13.14
N VAL A 10 -8.45 20.56 11.94
CA VAL A 10 -8.22 21.69 11.03
C VAL A 10 -9.54 22.29 10.57
N SER A 11 -10.52 21.48 10.15
CA SER A 11 -11.85 21.95 9.75
C SER A 11 -12.51 22.78 10.84
N LYS A 12 -12.43 22.34 12.10
CA LYS A 12 -12.94 23.09 13.25
C LYS A 12 -12.17 24.39 13.45
N ALA A 13 -10.83 24.35 13.40
CA ALA A 13 -9.98 25.53 13.60
C ALA A 13 -10.23 26.63 12.55
N VAL A 14 -10.58 26.26 11.32
CA VAL A 14 -10.90 27.21 10.25
C VAL A 14 -12.39 27.55 10.14
N GLY A 15 -13.22 27.14 11.12
CA GLY A 15 -14.65 27.44 11.15
C GLY A 15 -15.48 26.71 10.08
N LYS A 16 -14.98 25.61 9.52
CA LYS A 16 -15.59 24.82 8.44
C LYS A 16 -15.92 23.39 8.87
N GLU A 17 -16.40 23.22 10.10
CA GLU A 17 -16.69 21.89 10.68
C GLU A 17 -17.75 21.14 9.86
N LYS A 18 -18.87 21.80 9.53
CA LYS A 18 -19.95 21.21 8.73
C LYS A 18 -19.52 20.84 7.31
N GLU A 19 -18.70 21.66 6.65
CA GLU A 19 -18.13 21.35 5.33
C GLU A 19 -17.13 20.20 5.42
N GLY A 20 -16.34 20.16 6.50
CA GLY A 20 -15.43 19.05 6.80
C GLY A 20 -16.18 17.72 6.95
N GLU A 21 -17.25 17.69 7.75
CA GLU A 21 -18.12 16.53 7.91
C GLU A 21 -18.70 16.05 6.58
N LYS A 22 -19.30 16.95 5.80
CA LYS A 22 -19.82 16.63 4.45
C LYS A 22 -18.73 16.07 3.53
N ARG A 23 -17.50 16.60 3.63
CA ARG A 23 -16.37 16.10 2.82
C ARG A 23 -15.94 14.70 3.24
N LEU A 24 -15.96 14.39 4.53
CA LEU A 24 -15.67 13.06 5.06
C LEU A 24 -16.76 12.06 4.70
N GLU A 25 -18.04 12.43 4.77
CA GLU A 25 -19.12 11.56 4.31
C GLU A 25 -18.97 11.20 2.82
N LYS A 26 -18.62 12.19 1.99
CA LYS A 26 -18.32 11.93 0.57
C LYS A 26 -17.12 10.99 0.42
N HIS A 27 -16.08 11.19 1.22
CA HIS A 27 -14.90 10.34 1.21
C HIS A 27 -15.23 8.89 1.52
N ASP A 28 -15.96 8.65 2.61
CA ASP A 28 -16.31 7.30 3.04
C ASP A 28 -17.27 6.62 2.06
N LYS A 29 -18.17 7.35 1.40
CA LYS A 29 -19.00 6.82 0.31
C LYS A 29 -18.15 6.34 -0.87
N ILE A 30 -17.21 7.16 -1.35
CA ILE A 30 -16.30 6.78 -2.45
C ILE A 30 -15.52 5.52 -2.10
N LEU A 31 -14.92 5.47 -0.91
CA LEU A 31 -14.15 4.31 -0.47
C LEU A 31 -15.03 3.05 -0.34
N ALA A 32 -16.25 3.19 0.18
CA ALA A 32 -17.17 2.06 0.32
C ALA A 32 -17.62 1.49 -1.03
N GLU A 33 -17.90 2.35 -2.01
CA GLU A 33 -18.26 1.93 -3.37
C GLU A 33 -17.13 1.17 -4.06
N ILE A 34 -15.90 1.70 -3.98
CA ILE A 34 -14.72 1.04 -4.56
C ILE A 34 -14.42 -0.26 -3.83
N ARG A 35 -14.50 -0.27 -2.50
CA ARG A 35 -14.29 -1.48 -1.69
C ARG A 35 -15.21 -2.62 -2.12
N LYS A 36 -16.50 -2.35 -2.38
CA LYS A 36 -17.44 -3.39 -2.87
C LYS A 36 -16.96 -4.04 -4.16
N LYS A 37 -16.39 -3.25 -5.10
CA LYS A 37 -15.84 -3.76 -6.36
C LYS A 37 -14.60 -4.63 -6.10
N ILE A 38 -13.72 -4.22 -5.20
CA ILE A 38 -12.55 -5.01 -4.78
C ILE A 38 -13.00 -6.33 -4.14
N GLU A 39 -14.00 -6.29 -3.25
CA GLU A 39 -14.59 -7.47 -2.60
C GLU A 39 -15.26 -8.45 -3.59
N GLN A 40 -15.59 -8.02 -4.80
CA GLN A 40 -16.08 -8.90 -5.88
C GLN A 40 -14.95 -9.43 -6.78
N SER A 41 -13.75 -8.87 -6.69
CA SER A 41 -12.58 -9.30 -7.47
C SER A 41 -11.79 -10.44 -6.78
N THR A 42 -10.78 -10.99 -7.46
CA THR A 42 -9.86 -11.98 -6.87
C THR A 42 -8.76 -11.34 -5.99
N LEU A 43 -8.65 -10.00 -5.94
CA LEU A 43 -7.67 -9.27 -5.14
C LEU A 43 -8.04 -9.31 -3.65
N LYS A 44 -7.84 -10.46 -3.00
CA LYS A 44 -8.16 -10.67 -1.57
C LYS A 44 -6.99 -10.38 -0.64
N SER A 45 -5.77 -10.55 -1.14
CA SER A 45 -4.54 -10.32 -0.40
C SER A 45 -3.46 -9.73 -1.28
N ALA A 46 -2.52 -9.02 -0.68
CA ALA A 46 -1.31 -8.58 -1.35
C ALA A 46 -0.15 -8.43 -0.37
N PHE A 47 1.06 -8.69 -0.87
CA PHE A 47 2.28 -8.21 -0.25
C PHE A 47 2.53 -6.76 -0.69
N ALA A 48 2.41 -5.84 0.26
CA ALA A 48 2.65 -4.43 0.03
C ALA A 48 4.06 -4.05 0.49
N PHE A 49 4.85 -3.51 -0.42
CA PHE A 49 6.20 -3.06 -0.10
C PHE A 49 6.59 -1.83 -0.93
N GLY A 50 7.51 -1.05 -0.38
CA GLY A 50 8.05 0.14 -1.03
C GLY A 50 9.54 0.04 -1.21
N ILE A 51 10.07 0.88 -2.09
CA ILE A 51 11.51 1.07 -2.25
C ILE A 51 11.84 2.54 -2.03
N SER A 52 12.93 2.78 -1.32
CA SER A 52 13.52 4.10 -1.16
C SER A 52 15.03 4.01 -1.32
N ARG A 53 15.72 5.14 -1.14
CA ARG A 53 17.19 5.18 -1.11
C ARG A 53 17.80 4.31 0.01
N ALA A 54 17.04 4.03 1.07
CA ALA A 54 17.48 3.22 2.21
C ALA A 54 17.31 1.70 1.99
N GLY A 55 16.54 1.28 1.00
CA GLY A 55 16.27 -0.14 0.70
C GLY A 55 14.81 -0.44 0.40
N MET A 56 14.51 -1.74 0.33
CA MET A 56 13.15 -2.28 0.25
C MET A 56 12.56 -2.36 1.65
N PHE A 57 11.26 -2.08 1.80
CA PHE A 57 10.60 -2.15 3.11
C PHE A 57 9.14 -2.58 3.01
N ILE A 58 8.71 -3.37 3.99
CA ILE A 58 7.39 -3.94 4.11
C ILE A 58 6.39 -2.89 4.58
N ASN A 59 5.18 -2.94 4.02
CA ASN A 59 4.01 -2.20 4.49
C ASN A 59 2.94 -3.19 4.98
N ASN A 60 2.90 -3.40 6.29
CA ASN A 60 1.93 -4.27 6.97
C ASN A 60 0.90 -3.43 7.76
N GLU A 61 0.12 -4.05 8.63
CA GLU A 61 -0.93 -3.42 9.45
C GLU A 61 -0.43 -2.30 10.40
N ASP A 62 0.87 -2.18 10.64
CA ASP A 62 1.45 -1.07 11.41
C ASP A 62 1.69 0.18 10.55
N THR A 63 1.63 0.08 9.22
CA THR A 63 1.88 1.20 8.31
C THR A 63 0.58 1.76 7.71
N PHE A 64 0.61 3.04 7.31
CA PHE A 64 -0.53 3.67 6.65
C PHE A 64 -1.00 2.91 5.41
N MET A 65 -0.05 2.49 4.55
CA MET A 65 -0.37 1.74 3.34
C MET A 65 -1.04 0.40 3.66
N GLY A 66 -0.53 -0.36 4.64
CA GLY A 66 -1.14 -1.64 5.00
C GLY A 66 -2.51 -1.47 5.67
N GLN A 67 -2.67 -0.49 6.55
CA GLN A 67 -3.99 -0.16 7.13
C GLN A 67 -5.00 0.27 6.07
N PHE A 68 -4.56 1.02 5.06
CA PHE A 68 -5.42 1.41 3.95
C PHE A 68 -5.86 0.21 3.12
N LEU A 69 -4.95 -0.71 2.78
CA LEU A 69 -5.29 -1.96 2.09
C LEU A 69 -6.32 -2.78 2.87
N ILE A 70 -6.13 -2.92 4.19
CA ILE A 70 -7.08 -3.60 5.07
C ILE A 70 -8.44 -2.88 5.07
N LYS A 71 -8.47 -1.54 5.13
CA LYS A 71 -9.72 -0.74 5.03
C LYS A 71 -10.47 -1.05 3.72
N MET A 72 -9.75 -1.29 2.63
CA MET A 72 -10.28 -1.62 1.31
C MET A 72 -10.56 -3.12 1.10
N GLY A 73 -10.41 -3.96 2.13
CA GLY A 73 -10.73 -5.39 2.07
C GLY A 73 -9.60 -6.29 1.56
N ILE A 74 -8.40 -5.75 1.39
CA ILE A 74 -7.21 -6.48 0.92
C ILE A 74 -6.34 -6.84 2.13
N GLN A 75 -6.21 -8.13 2.43
CA GLN A 75 -5.42 -8.60 3.56
C GLN A 75 -3.92 -8.60 3.25
N PRO A 76 -3.06 -8.27 4.22
CA PRO A 76 -1.62 -8.42 4.03
C PRO A 76 -1.25 -9.91 3.88
N GLU A 77 -0.49 -10.25 2.84
CA GLU A 77 0.09 -11.62 2.73
C GLU A 77 1.16 -11.87 3.79
N VAL A 78 1.75 -10.79 4.31
CA VAL A 78 2.79 -10.80 5.33
C VAL A 78 2.37 -9.85 6.45
N THR A 79 2.00 -10.43 7.58
CA THR A 79 1.54 -9.73 8.80
C THR A 79 2.70 -9.40 9.72
N LYS A 80 2.47 -8.54 10.71
CA LYS A 80 3.47 -8.10 11.69
C LYS A 80 4.11 -9.25 12.46
N ASP A 81 3.30 -10.20 12.94
CA ASP A 81 3.76 -11.40 13.64
C ASP A 81 4.67 -12.27 12.77
N LYS A 82 4.42 -12.31 11.45
CA LYS A 82 5.23 -13.06 10.48
C LYS A 82 6.49 -12.33 10.02
N THR A 83 6.68 -11.08 10.43
CA THR A 83 7.86 -10.26 10.08
C THR A 83 8.83 -10.07 11.22
N VAL A 84 8.61 -10.73 12.36
CA VAL A 84 9.52 -10.65 13.53
C VAL A 84 10.92 -11.18 13.23
N HIS A 85 11.05 -12.08 12.25
CA HIS A 85 12.33 -12.63 11.79
C HIS A 85 12.82 -12.03 10.47
N VAL A 86 12.08 -11.07 9.91
CA VAL A 86 12.42 -10.44 8.64
C VAL A 86 13.04 -9.09 8.93
N GLY A 87 14.24 -8.86 8.44
CA GLY A 87 14.78 -7.54 8.28
C GLY A 87 15.21 -6.83 9.55
N GLU A 88 15.75 -5.63 9.36
CA GLU A 88 16.07 -4.70 10.45
C GLU A 88 15.04 -3.57 10.50
N ARG A 89 14.67 -3.17 11.72
CA ARG A 89 13.92 -1.94 11.95
C ARG A 89 14.88 -0.77 12.05
N LYS A 90 14.96 0.05 11.00
CA LYS A 90 15.83 1.25 10.96
C LYS A 90 15.11 2.51 11.46
N GLY A 91 14.43 2.38 12.60
CA GLY A 91 13.57 3.42 13.18
C GLY A 91 12.22 3.58 12.45
N GLY A 92 11.15 3.87 13.21
CA GLY A 92 9.80 3.97 12.67
C GLY A 92 9.12 2.60 12.42
N PRO A 93 7.98 2.57 11.72
CA PRO A 93 7.15 1.37 11.57
C PRO A 93 7.63 0.41 10.48
N TYR A 94 8.68 0.76 9.73
CA TYR A 94 9.10 -0.01 8.55
C TYR A 94 10.09 -1.11 8.90
N ILE A 95 9.86 -2.27 8.30
CA ILE A 95 10.74 -3.44 8.35
C ILE A 95 11.42 -3.55 6.99
N TYR A 96 12.75 -3.48 6.96
CA TYR A 96 13.52 -3.49 5.71
C TYR A 96 13.89 -4.92 5.34
N LEU A 97 13.61 -5.33 4.10
CA LEU A 97 13.93 -6.66 3.62
C LEU A 97 15.05 -6.67 2.57
N ASN A 98 15.79 -7.77 2.51
CA ASN A 98 16.76 -8.07 1.46
C ASN A 98 16.16 -9.03 0.40
N ASN A 99 16.97 -9.43 -0.59
CA ASN A 99 16.51 -10.29 -1.68
C ASN A 99 16.26 -11.75 -1.27
N GLU A 100 17.02 -12.27 -0.30
CA GLU A 100 16.81 -13.62 0.24
C GLU A 100 15.46 -13.69 0.97
N GLU A 101 15.17 -12.69 1.79
CA GLU A 101 13.89 -12.57 2.49
C GLU A 101 12.72 -12.38 1.52
N LEU A 102 12.89 -11.56 0.48
CA LEU A 102 11.89 -11.43 -0.59
C LEU A 102 11.64 -12.77 -1.31
N ALA A 103 12.70 -13.52 -1.59
CA ALA A 103 12.61 -14.85 -2.19
C ALA A 103 11.93 -15.87 -1.26
N ASN A 104 12.17 -15.79 0.05
CA ASN A 104 11.56 -16.67 1.05
C ASN A 104 10.07 -16.35 1.26
N ILE A 105 9.69 -15.06 1.26
CA ILE A 105 8.29 -14.64 1.33
C ILE A 105 7.52 -15.12 0.10
N ASN A 106 8.12 -15.00 -1.09
CA ASN A 106 7.57 -15.43 -2.38
C ASN A 106 6.07 -15.13 -2.57
N PRO A 107 5.67 -13.85 -2.54
CA PRO A 107 4.27 -13.46 -2.49
C PRO A 107 3.51 -13.85 -3.76
N LYS A 108 2.20 -14.07 -3.62
CA LYS A 108 1.29 -14.43 -4.72
C LYS A 108 0.84 -13.19 -5.48
N VAL A 109 0.68 -12.07 -4.77
CA VAL A 109 0.34 -10.76 -5.33
C VAL A 109 1.25 -9.70 -4.71
N MET A 110 1.77 -8.78 -5.51
CA MET A 110 2.56 -7.65 -5.04
C MET A 110 1.93 -6.32 -5.43
N ILE A 111 1.84 -5.41 -4.45
CA ILE A 111 1.60 -3.98 -4.68
C ILE A 111 2.88 -3.25 -4.32
N LEU A 112 3.58 -2.74 -5.33
CA LEU A 112 4.93 -2.19 -5.23
C LEU A 112 4.93 -0.68 -5.39
N ALA A 113 5.18 0.04 -4.30
CA ALA A 113 5.31 1.50 -4.31
C ALA A 113 6.73 1.93 -4.72
N THR A 114 6.88 2.37 -5.98
CA THR A 114 8.17 2.84 -6.56
C THR A 114 7.96 4.07 -7.44
N ASN A 115 9.04 4.68 -7.92
CA ASN A 115 8.96 5.67 -8.99
C ASN A 115 8.92 5.01 -10.39
N GLY A 116 8.31 3.83 -10.50
CA GLY A 116 8.18 3.07 -11.73
C GLY A 116 9.30 2.06 -12.00
N LYS A 117 9.24 1.41 -13.17
CA LYS A 117 10.16 0.32 -13.55
C LYS A 117 11.61 0.77 -13.77
N THR A 118 11.81 2.02 -14.14
CA THR A 118 13.14 2.63 -14.37
C THR A 118 13.70 3.32 -13.13
N ASP A 119 13.06 3.20 -11.96
CA ASP A 119 13.56 3.73 -10.70
C ASP A 119 14.93 3.12 -10.37
N LYS A 120 15.95 3.97 -10.24
CA LYS A 120 17.32 3.57 -9.92
C LYS A 120 17.40 2.80 -8.61
N ASN A 121 16.52 3.06 -7.64
CA ASN A 121 16.51 2.30 -6.39
C ASN A 121 15.92 0.91 -6.60
N ARG A 122 14.91 0.77 -7.47
CA ARG A 122 14.35 -0.54 -7.82
C ARG A 122 15.42 -1.43 -8.45
N THR A 123 16.14 -0.92 -9.45
CA THR A 123 17.21 -1.67 -10.12
C THR A 123 18.42 -1.93 -9.22
N LYS A 124 18.69 -1.02 -8.26
CA LYS A 124 19.76 -1.20 -7.28
C LYS A 124 19.45 -2.28 -6.25
N PHE A 125 18.22 -2.32 -5.73
CA PHE A 125 17.88 -3.14 -4.56
C PHE A 125 17.24 -4.48 -4.90
N ILE A 126 16.54 -4.60 -6.02
CA ILE A 126 15.94 -5.87 -6.45
C ILE A 126 16.92 -6.59 -7.37
N ASP A 127 17.39 -7.75 -6.92
CA ASP A 127 18.18 -8.64 -7.74
C ASP A 127 17.32 -9.19 -8.91
N PRO A 128 17.78 -9.10 -10.17
CA PRO A 128 17.00 -9.56 -11.32
C PRO A 128 16.69 -11.06 -11.34
N ALA A 129 17.56 -11.91 -10.81
CA ALA A 129 17.34 -13.35 -10.75
C ALA A 129 16.31 -13.70 -9.68
N VAL A 130 16.40 -13.07 -8.50
CA VAL A 130 15.37 -13.17 -7.46
C VAL A 130 14.04 -12.66 -7.99
N TRP A 131 13.99 -11.48 -8.60
CA TRP A 131 12.74 -10.94 -9.16
C TRP A 131 12.05 -11.91 -10.11
N LYS A 132 12.80 -12.47 -11.07
CA LYS A 132 12.26 -13.44 -12.04
C LYS A 132 11.82 -14.76 -11.39
N SER A 133 12.32 -15.10 -10.20
CA SER A 133 11.95 -16.34 -9.51
C SER A 133 10.60 -16.23 -8.78
N LEU A 134 10.19 -15.02 -8.40
CA LEU A 134 8.99 -14.76 -7.61
C LEU A 134 7.70 -15.21 -8.31
N LYS A 135 6.79 -15.80 -7.54
CA LYS A 135 5.49 -16.28 -8.01
C LYS A 135 4.65 -15.15 -8.59
N ALA A 136 4.49 -14.04 -7.88
CA ALA A 136 3.78 -12.87 -8.38
C ALA A 136 4.34 -12.32 -9.70
N VAL A 137 5.66 -12.42 -9.95
CA VAL A 137 6.27 -11.99 -11.21
C VAL A 137 5.91 -12.95 -12.35
N LYS A 138 6.05 -14.27 -12.12
CA LYS A 138 5.69 -15.31 -13.09
C LYS A 138 4.20 -15.29 -13.44
N ASP A 139 3.35 -15.01 -12.46
CA ASP A 139 1.90 -14.97 -12.61
C ASP A 139 1.39 -13.59 -13.11
N ASN A 140 2.28 -12.64 -13.39
CA ASN A 140 1.95 -11.26 -13.79
C ASN A 140 1.03 -10.52 -12.78
N LYS A 141 1.21 -10.79 -11.48
CA LYS A 141 0.50 -10.20 -10.35
C LYS A 141 1.36 -9.21 -9.58
N VAL A 142 2.12 -8.40 -10.32
CA VAL A 142 2.87 -7.26 -9.77
C VAL A 142 2.22 -5.98 -10.24
N TYR A 143 1.75 -5.19 -9.28
CA TYR A 143 1.08 -3.93 -9.52
C TYR A 143 1.95 -2.80 -8.98
N ASP A 144 2.60 -2.08 -9.90
CA ASP A 144 3.35 -0.88 -9.57
C ASP A 144 2.38 0.27 -9.26
N VAL A 145 2.61 0.94 -8.14
CA VAL A 145 1.86 2.13 -7.71
C VAL A 145 2.80 3.30 -7.46
N ASP A 146 2.29 4.52 -7.64
CA ASP A 146 3.09 5.73 -7.47
C ASP A 146 3.52 5.90 -6.00
N ARG A 147 4.83 5.95 -5.78
CA ARG A 147 5.41 6.05 -4.44
C ARG A 147 4.98 7.31 -3.68
N ASN A 148 4.88 8.47 -4.34
CA ASN A 148 4.56 9.71 -3.64
C ASN A 148 3.10 9.67 -3.17
N LYS A 149 2.19 9.25 -4.05
CA LYS A 149 0.78 9.04 -3.74
C LYS A 149 0.60 8.05 -2.59
N TRP A 150 1.28 6.91 -2.62
CA TRP A 150 1.02 5.81 -1.69
C TRP A 150 1.78 5.89 -0.36
N LEU A 151 2.92 6.58 -0.31
CA LEU A 151 3.78 6.60 0.89
C LEU A 151 3.94 8.00 1.52
N GLN A 152 3.78 9.07 0.74
CA GLN A 152 4.01 10.45 1.19
C GLN A 152 2.71 11.24 1.36
N SER A 153 1.70 11.00 0.51
CA SER A 153 0.40 11.68 0.58
C SER A 153 -0.59 10.88 1.43
N ARG A 154 -1.11 11.49 2.50
CA ARG A 154 -2.00 10.80 3.47
C ARG A 154 -3.32 11.53 3.75
N GLY A 155 -3.69 12.44 2.85
CA GLY A 155 -4.94 13.20 2.92
C GLY A 155 -6.09 12.49 2.21
N ILE A 156 -7.28 13.08 2.34
CA ILE A 156 -8.56 12.55 1.80
C ILE A 156 -8.51 12.29 0.30
N ILE A 157 -8.00 13.24 -0.49
CA ILE A 157 -7.91 13.10 -1.95
C ILE A 157 -6.89 12.03 -2.33
N ALA A 158 -5.79 11.92 -1.57
CA ALA A 158 -4.77 10.92 -1.84
C ALA A 158 -5.30 9.51 -1.60
N SER A 159 -6.04 9.27 -0.51
CA SER A 159 -6.65 7.97 -0.23
C SER A 159 -7.76 7.62 -1.23
N GLU A 160 -8.52 8.58 -1.73
CA GLU A 160 -9.46 8.35 -2.85
C GLU A 160 -8.71 7.92 -4.12
N SER A 161 -7.64 8.63 -4.48
CA SER A 161 -6.83 8.26 -5.65
C SER A 161 -6.12 6.91 -5.49
N MET A 162 -5.73 6.52 -4.27
CA MET A 162 -5.22 5.18 -3.98
C MET A 162 -6.31 4.12 -4.15
N ALA A 163 -7.56 4.41 -3.76
CA ALA A 163 -8.68 3.51 -3.99
C ALA A 163 -8.96 3.31 -5.48
N GLU A 164 -8.90 4.37 -6.29
CA GLU A 164 -9.02 4.27 -7.75
C GLU A 164 -7.91 3.41 -8.38
N ASP A 165 -6.67 3.51 -7.86
CA ASP A 165 -5.59 2.62 -8.30
C ASP A 165 -5.92 1.15 -7.96
N LEU A 166 -6.47 0.88 -6.77
CA LEU A 166 -6.90 -0.47 -6.36
C LEU A 166 -8.07 -1.00 -7.20
N GLU A 167 -9.02 -0.15 -7.57
CA GLU A 167 -10.12 -0.51 -8.47
C GLU A 167 -9.58 -1.02 -9.81
N LYS A 168 -8.66 -0.27 -10.42
CA LYS A 168 -8.01 -0.65 -11.69
C LYS A 168 -7.20 -1.95 -11.55
N ILE A 169 -6.58 -2.18 -10.39
CA ILE A 169 -5.86 -3.43 -10.11
C ILE A 169 -6.85 -4.59 -10.00
N ALA A 170 -7.94 -4.40 -9.25
CA ALA A 170 -8.99 -5.40 -9.05
C ALA A 170 -9.67 -5.80 -10.37
N GLU A 171 -9.86 -4.86 -11.30
CA GLU A 171 -10.37 -5.13 -12.65
C GLU A 171 -9.44 -6.02 -13.47
N LYS A 172 -8.12 -5.80 -13.36
CA LYS A 172 -7.09 -6.62 -14.02
C LYS A 172 -6.90 -7.99 -13.38
N ALA A 173 -7.31 -8.13 -12.12
CA ALA A 173 -7.22 -9.37 -11.37
C ALA A 173 -8.42 -10.30 -11.60
N LYS A 174 -9.40 -9.92 -12.42
CA LYS A 174 -10.56 -10.77 -12.74
C LYS A 174 -10.16 -12.09 -13.41
#